data_AF-A0A5J4RFU1-F1
#
_entry.id   AF-A0A5J4RFU1-F1
#
_cell.length_a   1.000
_cell.length_b   1.000
_cell.length_c   1.000
_cell.angle_alpha   90.00
_cell.angle_beta   90.00
_cell.angle_gamma   90.00
#
_symmetry.space_group_name_H-M   'P 1'
#
loop_
_entity.id
_entity.type
_entity.pdbx_description
1 polymer ?
#
loop_
_entity_poly.entity_id
_entity_poly.type
_entity_poly.pdbx_seq_one_letter_code
_entity_poly.pdbx_strand_id
1 'polypeptide(L)'
;MDSFYVLAGIFIGAIIFLAVFFHYVPFFLWLSAKVSGVNTSLIQLFLMRIRNVPPYIIVAGMIEAHKAGLNKITRDELEAHYLAGGHVERVVHALVSASKANIELSFQMATAIDLAGRDVFEAVQMSVNPKVIDTPPVTAVAKDGIQLISKARVTVRANIRQLVGGAGEDTILARVGEGIVSSIGSSANHKSVLENPDSISKLVL
;
A
#
# COMPACT_ATOMS: atom_id res chain seq x y z
N MET A 1 36.19 -25.82 -48.98
CA MET A 1 35.62 -24.60 -48.36
C MET A 1 34.24 -24.87 -47.76
N ASP A 2 33.55 -25.93 -48.20
CA ASP A 2 32.16 -26.24 -47.80
C ASP A 2 31.99 -26.59 -46.31
N SER A 3 32.95 -27.31 -45.69
CA SER A 3 32.89 -27.62 -44.26
C SER A 3 33.00 -26.38 -43.37
N PHE A 4 33.65 -25.32 -43.82
CA PHE A 4 33.76 -24.07 -43.07
C PHE A 4 32.42 -23.31 -43.04
N TYR A 5 31.68 -23.29 -44.15
CA TYR A 5 30.34 -22.69 -44.22
C TYR A 5 29.30 -23.47 -43.40
N VAL A 6 29.38 -24.81 -43.39
CA VAL A 6 28.50 -25.64 -42.55
C VAL A 6 28.79 -25.41 -41.07
N LEU A 7 30.07 -25.36 -40.67
CA LEU A 7 30.47 -25.08 -39.29
C LEU A 7 30.06 -23.66 -38.84
N ALA A 8 30.24 -22.66 -39.71
CA ALA A 8 29.80 -21.30 -39.47
C ALA A 8 28.27 -21.19 -39.33
N GLY A 9 27.50 -21.92 -40.16
CA GLY A 9 26.04 -21.98 -40.06
C GLY A 9 25.55 -22.59 -38.75
N ILE A 10 26.18 -23.69 -38.29
CA ILE A 10 25.86 -24.30 -36.99
C ILE A 10 26.20 -23.35 -35.84
N PHE A 11 27.34 -22.65 -35.92
CA PHE A 11 27.76 -21.71 -34.89
C PHE A 11 26.81 -20.50 -34.78
N ILE A 12 26.41 -19.93 -35.92
CA ILE A 12 25.42 -18.86 -35.98
C ILE A 12 24.06 -19.33 -35.46
N GLY A 13 23.61 -20.53 -35.87
CA GLY A 13 22.39 -21.14 -35.37
C GLY A 13 22.40 -21.34 -33.86
N ALA A 14 23.53 -21.80 -33.31
CA ALA A 14 23.73 -21.96 -31.87
C ALA A 14 23.68 -20.62 -31.12
N ILE A 15 24.29 -19.57 -31.66
CA ILE A 15 24.24 -18.21 -31.07
C ILE A 15 22.80 -17.68 -31.07
N ILE A 16 22.07 -17.82 -32.18
CA ILE A 16 20.68 -17.37 -32.28
C ILE A 16 19.80 -18.14 -31.30
N PHE A 17 19.94 -19.47 -31.23
CA PHE A 17 19.22 -20.30 -30.29
C PHE A 17 19.51 -19.88 -28.84
N LEU A 18 20.78 -19.64 -28.51
CA LEU A 18 21.20 -19.23 -27.18
C LEU A 18 20.67 -17.83 -26.81
N ALA A 19 20.68 -16.89 -27.75
CA ALA A 19 20.11 -15.55 -27.57
C ALA A 19 18.60 -15.61 -27.31
N VAL A 20 17.86 -16.42 -28.08
CA VAL A 20 16.42 -16.65 -27.88
C VAL A 20 16.19 -17.31 -26.52
N PHE A 21 16.94 -18.35 -26.18
CA PHE A 21 16.82 -19.05 -24.90
C PHE A 21 17.02 -18.10 -23.71
N PHE A 22 18.08 -17.30 -23.69
CA PHE A 22 18.34 -16.33 -22.62
C PHE A 22 17.35 -15.17 -22.59
N HIS A 23 16.74 -14.81 -23.73
CA HIS A 23 15.68 -13.81 -23.76
C HIS A 23 14.40 -14.28 -23.04
N TYR A 24 14.02 -15.54 -23.24
CA TYR A 24 12.80 -16.12 -22.66
C TYR A 24 12.99 -16.65 -21.24
N VAL A 25 14.17 -17.20 -20.92
CA VAL A 25 14.46 -17.79 -19.60
C VAL A 25 15.26 -16.80 -18.75
N PRO A 26 14.67 -16.21 -17.69
CA PRO A 26 15.37 -15.25 -16.82
C PRO A 26 16.29 -15.99 -15.83
N PHE A 27 17.41 -16.53 -16.32
CA PHE A 27 18.36 -17.31 -15.53
C PHE A 27 18.92 -16.55 -14.32
N PHE A 28 19.28 -15.27 -14.51
CA PHE A 28 19.79 -14.43 -13.42
C PHE A 28 18.76 -14.21 -12.30
N LEU A 29 17.48 -14.10 -12.66
CA LEU A 29 16.39 -13.95 -11.69
C LEU A 29 16.21 -15.22 -10.86
N TRP A 30 16.25 -16.38 -11.52
CA TRP A 30 16.22 -17.68 -10.85
C TRP A 30 17.37 -17.85 -9.85
N LEU A 31 18.58 -17.48 -10.27
CA LEU A 31 19.76 -17.53 -9.40
C LEU A 31 19.59 -16.60 -8.18
N SER A 32 19.10 -15.37 -8.39
CA SER A 32 18.83 -14.40 -7.32
C SER A 32 17.81 -14.94 -6.30
N ALA A 33 16.73 -15.56 -6.78
CA ALA A 33 15.72 -16.19 -5.93
C ALA A 33 16.34 -17.33 -5.09
N LYS A 34 17.12 -18.21 -5.74
CA LYS A 34 17.75 -19.35 -5.08
C LYS A 34 18.76 -18.94 -4.01
N VAL A 35 19.61 -17.95 -4.30
CA VAL A 35 20.58 -17.39 -3.33
C VAL A 35 19.85 -16.72 -2.15
N SER A 36 18.68 -16.14 -2.41
CA SER A 36 17.83 -15.54 -1.38
C SER A 36 16.99 -16.54 -0.58
N GLY A 37 17.13 -17.85 -0.81
CA GLY A 37 16.36 -18.89 -0.12
C GLY A 37 14.93 -19.11 -0.63
N VAL A 38 14.55 -18.45 -1.73
CA VAL A 38 13.22 -18.57 -2.34
C VAL A 38 13.23 -19.66 -3.40
N ASN A 39 12.50 -20.74 -3.13
CA ASN A 39 12.39 -21.88 -4.05
C ASN A 39 11.46 -21.56 -5.23
N THR A 40 12.02 -21.07 -6.33
CA THR A 40 11.32 -20.92 -7.62
C THR A 40 11.96 -21.80 -8.68
N SER A 41 11.14 -22.50 -9.45
CA SER A 41 11.61 -23.32 -10.57
C SER A 41 11.75 -22.49 -11.84
N LEU A 42 12.75 -22.78 -12.67
CA LEU A 42 12.91 -22.17 -14.01
C LEU A 42 11.63 -22.32 -14.86
N ILE A 43 10.97 -23.48 -14.76
CA ILE A 43 9.71 -23.77 -15.43
C ILE A 43 8.61 -22.80 -14.95
N GLN A 44 8.55 -22.47 -13.66
CA GLN A 44 7.55 -21.54 -13.12
C GLN A 44 7.77 -20.11 -13.63
N LEU A 45 9.02 -19.64 -13.67
CA LEU A 45 9.34 -18.31 -14.23
C LEU A 45 8.98 -18.21 -15.72
N PHE A 46 9.14 -19.31 -16.45
CA PHE A 46 8.68 -19.41 -17.83
C PHE A 46 7.14 -19.39 -17.94
N LEU A 47 6.43 -20.16 -17.10
CA LEU A 47 4.98 -20.18 -17.05
C LEU A 47 4.37 -18.82 -16.67
N MET A 48 5.01 -18.04 -15.79
CA MET A 48 4.59 -16.67 -15.46
C MET A 48 4.54 -15.78 -16.70
N ARG A 49 5.58 -15.87 -17.56
CA ARG A 49 5.64 -15.08 -18.80
C ARG A 49 4.51 -15.46 -19.77
N ILE A 50 4.15 -16.75 -19.86
CA ILE A 50 2.99 -17.21 -20.65
C ILE A 50 1.68 -16.63 -20.11
N ARG A 51 1.54 -16.48 -18.79
CA ARG A 51 0.37 -15.86 -18.15
C ARG A 51 0.36 -14.33 -18.20
N ASN A 52 1.29 -13.70 -18.92
CA ASN A 52 1.53 -12.26 -18.93
C ASN A 52 1.78 -11.65 -17.53
N VAL A 53 2.37 -12.42 -16.61
CA VAL A 53 2.80 -11.92 -15.30
C VAL A 53 4.31 -11.69 -15.34
N PRO A 54 4.81 -10.47 -15.03
CA PRO A 54 6.24 -10.16 -15.04
C PRO A 54 6.95 -10.90 -13.88
N PRO A 55 7.85 -11.87 -14.18
CA PRO A 55 8.48 -12.67 -13.13
C PRO A 55 9.33 -11.84 -12.17
N TYR A 56 9.90 -10.73 -12.67
CA TYR A 56 10.76 -9.84 -11.90
C TYR A 56 10.05 -9.27 -10.66
N ILE A 57 8.82 -8.78 -10.82
CA ILE A 57 8.03 -8.16 -9.74
C ILE A 57 7.67 -9.22 -8.68
N ILE A 58 7.22 -10.39 -9.12
CA ILE A 58 6.80 -11.47 -8.22
C ILE A 58 8.00 -12.01 -7.43
N VAL A 59 9.13 -12.25 -8.09
CA VAL A 59 10.35 -12.76 -7.43
C VAL A 59 10.92 -11.72 -6.46
N ALA A 60 10.98 -10.45 -6.85
CA ALA A 60 11.43 -9.39 -5.95
C ALA A 60 10.55 -9.33 -4.68
N GLY A 61 9.22 -9.35 -4.84
CA GLY A 61 8.29 -9.39 -3.73
C GLY A 61 8.45 -10.63 -2.84
N MET A 62 8.65 -11.82 -3.42
CA MET A 62 8.90 -13.03 -2.65
C MET A 62 10.21 -12.96 -1.85
N ILE A 63 11.29 -12.45 -2.46
CA ILE A 63 12.58 -12.29 -1.78
C ILE A 63 12.44 -11.34 -0.59
N GLU A 64 11.74 -10.22 -0.77
CA GLU A 64 11.52 -9.25 0.29
C GLU A 64 10.67 -9.82 1.43
N ALA A 65 9.54 -10.46 1.10
CA ALA A 65 8.69 -11.14 2.07
C ALA A 65 9.47 -12.21 2.86
N HIS A 66 10.26 -13.04 2.17
CA HIS A 66 11.06 -14.08 2.80
C HIS A 66 12.13 -13.50 3.76
N LYS A 67 12.83 -12.44 3.34
CA LYS A 67 13.81 -11.73 4.19
C LYS A 67 13.17 -11.06 5.40
N ALA A 68 11.89 -10.69 5.33
CA ALA A 68 11.12 -10.17 6.44
C ALA A 68 10.51 -11.26 7.35
N GLY A 69 10.76 -12.55 7.07
CA GLY A 69 10.20 -13.67 7.83
C GLY A 69 8.74 -13.98 7.49
N LEU A 70 8.19 -13.39 6.43
CA LEU A 70 6.81 -13.60 5.96
C LEU A 70 6.69 -14.85 5.08
N ASN A 71 7.08 -16.00 5.62
CA ASN A 71 7.13 -17.29 4.90
C ASN A 71 5.76 -17.87 4.53
N LYS A 72 4.67 -17.25 4.99
CA LYS A 72 3.30 -17.69 4.71
C LYS A 72 2.80 -17.24 3.33
N ILE A 73 3.43 -16.23 2.73
CA ILE A 73 3.01 -15.67 1.45
C ILE A 73 3.46 -16.60 0.33
N THR A 74 2.50 -17.07 -0.47
CA THR A 74 2.78 -17.94 -1.60
C THR A 74 2.95 -17.16 -2.89
N ARG A 75 3.72 -17.74 -3.82
CA ARG A 75 3.88 -17.22 -5.18
C ARG A 75 2.54 -17.06 -5.89
N ASP A 76 1.66 -18.05 -5.76
CA ASP A 76 0.37 -18.07 -6.46
C ASP A 76 -0.55 -16.94 -6.00
N GLU A 77 -0.50 -16.56 -4.73
CA GLU A 77 -1.22 -15.40 -4.18
C GLU A 77 -0.71 -14.07 -4.76
N LEU A 78 0.61 -13.91 -4.89
CA LEU A 78 1.22 -12.71 -5.50
C LEU A 78 0.86 -12.62 -7.00
N GLU A 79 0.89 -13.74 -7.72
CA GLU A 79 0.47 -13.79 -9.12
C GLU A 79 -1.02 -13.48 -9.28
N ALA A 80 -1.87 -14.07 -8.43
CA ALA A 80 -3.31 -13.81 -8.45
C ALA A 80 -3.62 -12.34 -8.19
N HIS A 81 -2.93 -11.71 -7.23
CA HIS A 81 -3.09 -10.29 -6.95
C HIS A 81 -2.66 -9.41 -8.12
N TYR A 82 -1.53 -9.72 -8.78
CA TYR A 82 -1.08 -9.02 -9.98
C TYR A 82 -2.10 -9.14 -11.12
N LEU A 83 -2.61 -10.35 -11.36
CA LEU A 83 -3.61 -10.62 -12.39
C LEU A 83 -4.95 -9.93 -12.11
N ALA A 84 -5.28 -9.68 -10.84
CA ALA A 84 -6.42 -8.87 -10.43
C ALA A 84 -6.21 -7.36 -10.66
N GLY A 85 -5.04 -6.94 -11.15
CA GLY A 85 -4.68 -5.54 -11.39
C GLY A 85 -4.11 -4.82 -10.17
N GLY A 86 -3.70 -5.55 -9.13
CA GLY A 86 -3.12 -4.99 -7.91
C GLY A 86 -1.61 -4.74 -7.96
N HIS A 87 -1.11 -3.96 -7.01
CA HIS A 87 0.28 -3.56 -6.90
C HIS A 87 1.03 -4.43 -5.90
N VAL A 88 1.66 -5.49 -6.41
CA VAL A 88 2.43 -6.46 -5.60
C VAL A 88 3.52 -5.80 -4.76
N GLU A 89 4.30 -4.88 -5.34
CA GLU A 89 5.41 -4.21 -4.62
C GLU A 89 4.90 -3.43 -3.41
N ARG A 90 3.83 -2.63 -3.57
CA ARG A 90 3.25 -1.83 -2.48
C ARG A 90 2.72 -2.71 -1.35
N VAL A 91 2.01 -3.78 -1.69
CA VAL A 91 1.48 -4.74 -0.72
C VAL A 91 2.59 -5.42 0.07
N VAL A 92 3.64 -5.89 -0.61
CA VAL A 92 4.78 -6.54 0.07
C VAL A 92 5.51 -5.56 0.98
N HIS A 93 5.84 -4.36 0.50
CA HIS A 93 6.47 -3.31 1.31
C HIS A 93 5.63 -2.94 2.54
N ALA A 94 4.31 -2.86 2.39
CA ALA A 94 3.37 -2.58 3.48
C ALA A 94 3.37 -3.72 4.51
N LEU A 95 3.35 -4.98 4.06
CA LEU A 95 3.40 -6.16 4.93
C LEU A 95 4.73 -6.25 5.71
N VAL A 96 5.85 -5.96 5.06
CA VAL A 96 7.16 -5.90 5.73
C VAL A 96 7.20 -4.78 6.77
N SER A 97 6.69 -3.60 6.42
CA SER A 97 6.59 -2.47 7.35
C SER A 97 5.70 -2.79 8.55
N ALA A 98 4.53 -3.41 8.30
CA ALA A 98 3.60 -3.80 9.33
C ALA A 98 4.21 -4.83 10.28
N SER A 99 4.90 -5.85 9.73
CA SER A 99 5.59 -6.87 10.52
C SER A 99 6.68 -6.27 11.42
N LYS A 100 7.50 -5.35 10.90
CA LYS A 100 8.52 -4.64 11.68
C LYS A 100 7.93 -3.72 12.76
N ALA A 101 6.75 -3.16 12.50
CA ALA A 101 6.02 -2.32 13.45
C ALA A 101 5.10 -3.11 14.40
N ASN A 102 5.15 -4.45 14.36
CA ASN A 102 4.29 -5.33 15.14
C ASN A 102 2.77 -5.08 14.96
N ILE A 103 2.37 -4.72 13.73
CA ILE A 103 0.98 -4.55 13.31
C ILE A 103 0.53 -5.85 12.63
N GLU A 104 -0.61 -6.38 13.08
CA GLU A 104 -1.24 -7.54 12.48
C GLU A 104 -1.92 -7.14 11.15
N LEU A 105 -1.22 -7.36 10.03
CA LEU A 105 -1.73 -7.18 8.68
C LEU A 105 -1.62 -8.51 7.92
N SER A 106 -2.76 -9.07 7.51
CA SER A 106 -2.78 -10.28 6.67
C SER A 106 -2.60 -9.91 5.19
N PHE A 107 -2.06 -10.85 4.41
CA PHE A 107 -1.90 -10.67 2.97
C PHE A 107 -3.23 -10.34 2.29
N GLN A 108 -4.31 -11.05 2.64
CA GLN A 108 -5.66 -10.82 2.12
C GLN A 108 -6.21 -9.43 2.44
N MET A 109 -5.92 -8.90 3.63
CA MET A 109 -6.35 -7.56 4.02
C MET A 109 -5.55 -6.50 3.24
N ALA A 110 -4.24 -6.70 3.09
CA ALA A 110 -3.39 -5.80 2.33
C ALA A 110 -3.81 -5.74 0.85
N THR A 111 -4.09 -6.89 0.23
CA THR A 111 -4.57 -6.93 -1.16
C THR A 111 -5.96 -6.33 -1.32
N ALA A 112 -6.86 -6.53 -0.36
CA ALA A 112 -8.19 -5.91 -0.37
C ALA A 112 -8.11 -4.37 -0.29
N ILE A 113 -7.19 -3.83 0.49
CA ILE A 113 -6.96 -2.38 0.58
C ILE A 113 -6.42 -1.83 -0.74
N ASP A 114 -5.43 -2.49 -1.34
CA ASP A 114 -4.86 -2.07 -2.62
C ASP A 114 -5.91 -2.12 -3.75
N LEU A 115 -6.69 -3.19 -3.84
CA LEU A 115 -7.77 -3.32 -4.83
C LEU A 115 -8.92 -2.33 -4.60
N ALA A 116 -9.12 -1.86 -3.36
CA ALA A 116 -10.03 -0.75 -3.06
C ALA A 116 -9.50 0.63 -3.49
N GLY A 117 -8.30 0.69 -4.10
CA GLY A 117 -7.67 1.92 -4.57
C GLY A 117 -7.06 2.75 -3.45
N ARG A 118 -6.76 2.15 -2.29
CA ARG A 118 -6.11 2.81 -1.16
C ARG A 118 -4.64 2.40 -1.08
N ASP A 119 -3.79 3.32 -0.63
CA ASP A 119 -2.38 3.02 -0.40
C ASP A 119 -2.19 2.28 0.94
N VAL A 120 -1.92 0.98 0.85
CA VAL A 120 -1.68 0.12 2.02
C VAL A 120 -0.45 0.56 2.80
N PHE A 121 0.59 1.02 2.12
CA PHE A 121 1.85 1.39 2.73
C PHE A 121 1.69 2.69 3.53
N GLU A 122 1.03 3.70 2.96
CA GLU A 122 0.68 4.93 3.67
C GLU A 122 -0.17 4.63 4.91
N ALA A 123 -1.15 3.72 4.81
CA ALA A 123 -1.99 3.36 5.94
C ALA A 123 -1.20 2.71 7.08
N VAL A 124 -0.26 1.81 6.78
CA VAL A 124 0.64 1.23 7.78
C VAL A 124 1.50 2.32 8.43
N GLN A 125 2.06 3.24 7.63
CA GLN A 125 2.85 4.35 8.15
C GLN A 125 2.02 5.24 9.08
N MET A 126 0.80 5.62 8.69
CA MET A 126 -0.08 6.46 9.51
C MET A 126 -0.54 5.74 10.80
N SER A 127 -0.59 4.41 10.80
CA SER A 127 -0.88 3.62 12.00
C SER A 127 0.26 3.68 13.02
N VAL A 128 1.51 3.75 12.56
CA VAL A 128 2.72 3.83 13.41
C VAL A 128 3.01 5.26 13.82
N ASN A 129 2.98 6.18 12.86
CA ASN A 129 3.24 7.59 13.03
C ASN A 129 2.00 8.39 12.63
N PRO A 130 1.16 8.79 13.60
CA PRO A 130 -0.04 9.57 13.32
C PRO A 130 0.28 10.86 12.57
N LYS A 131 -0.57 11.23 11.63
CA LYS A 131 -0.44 12.46 10.85
C LYS A 131 -1.25 13.56 11.52
N VAL A 132 -0.70 14.77 11.52
CA VAL A 132 -1.38 15.96 12.03
C VAL A 132 -1.93 16.74 10.84
N ILE A 133 -3.24 17.00 10.85
CA ILE A 133 -3.95 17.72 9.80
C ILE A 133 -4.61 18.95 10.42
N ASP A 134 -4.40 20.11 9.81
CA ASP A 134 -5.06 21.35 10.21
C ASP A 134 -6.40 21.49 9.47
N THR A 135 -7.45 21.85 10.20
CA THR A 135 -8.76 22.10 9.58
C THR A 135 -8.77 23.46 8.87
N PRO A 136 -9.55 23.62 7.79
CA PRO A 136 -9.90 24.97 7.32
C PRO A 136 -10.59 25.77 8.44
N PRO A 137 -10.53 27.11 8.41
CA PRO A 137 -11.24 27.93 9.40
C PRO A 137 -12.75 27.68 9.30
N VAL A 138 -13.33 27.16 10.38
CA VAL A 138 -14.75 26.88 10.48
C VAL A 138 -15.43 28.03 11.21
N THR A 139 -16.53 28.51 10.66
CA THR A 139 -17.29 29.64 11.20
C THR A 139 -18.63 29.16 11.73
N ALA A 140 -19.00 29.59 12.93
CA ALA A 140 -20.32 29.32 13.52
C ALA A 140 -20.78 30.47 14.42
N VAL A 141 -22.09 30.57 14.63
CA VAL A 141 -22.73 31.64 15.41
C VAL A 141 -23.35 31.01 16.66
N ALA A 142 -23.01 31.53 17.84
CA ALA A 142 -23.61 31.10 19.11
C ALA A 142 -25.02 31.68 19.28
N LYS A 143 -25.80 31.19 20.26
CA LYS A 143 -27.20 31.63 20.47
C LYS A 143 -27.35 33.11 20.83
N ASP A 144 -26.29 33.75 21.30
CA ASP A 144 -26.22 35.19 21.55
C ASP A 144 -25.95 36.03 20.28
N GLY A 145 -25.87 35.39 19.12
CA GLY A 145 -25.70 36.05 17.82
C GLY A 145 -24.25 36.41 17.48
N ILE A 146 -23.27 35.99 18.28
CA ILE A 146 -21.86 36.29 18.05
C ILE A 146 -21.21 35.17 17.24
N GLN A 147 -20.51 35.56 16.17
CA GLN A 147 -19.78 34.67 15.30
C GLN A 147 -18.39 34.36 15.86
N LEU A 148 -18.05 33.07 15.90
CA LEU A 148 -16.73 32.57 16.24
C LEU A 148 -16.10 31.89 15.03
N ILE A 149 -14.79 32.08 14.87
CA ILE A 149 -13.98 31.39 13.87
C ILE A 149 -13.05 30.45 14.63
N SER A 150 -13.20 29.15 14.39
CA SER A 150 -12.41 28.11 15.03
C SER A 150 -11.49 27.44 14.03
N LYS A 151 -10.26 27.14 14.47
CA LYS A 151 -9.28 26.33 13.74
C LYS A 151 -8.85 25.20 14.66
N ALA A 152 -8.95 23.97 14.19
CA ALA A 152 -8.56 22.80 14.95
C ALA A 152 -7.38 22.11 14.26
N ARG A 153 -6.56 21.45 15.08
CA ARG A 153 -5.48 20.58 14.65
C ARG A 153 -5.81 19.17 15.10
N VAL A 154 -6.02 18.27 14.14
CA VAL A 154 -6.50 16.92 14.40
C VAL A 154 -5.37 15.94 14.11
N THR A 155 -5.10 15.07 15.07
CA THR A 155 -4.16 13.95 14.88
C THR A 155 -4.96 12.75 14.41
N VAL A 156 -4.74 12.32 13.16
CA VAL A 156 -5.38 11.15 12.59
C VAL A 156 -4.45 9.95 12.63
N ARG A 157 -5.00 8.80 13.00
CA ARG A 157 -4.33 7.50 12.96
C ARG A 157 -5.18 6.55 12.12
N ALA A 158 -4.55 5.84 11.20
CA ALA A 158 -5.23 4.82 10.42
C ALA A 158 -5.52 3.58 11.28
N ASN A 159 -6.75 3.06 11.18
CA ASN A 159 -7.09 1.73 11.67
C ASN A 159 -7.12 0.76 10.50
N ILE A 160 -6.07 -0.07 10.40
CA ILE A 160 -5.88 -1.01 9.29
C ILE A 160 -7.07 -1.97 9.11
N ARG A 161 -7.73 -2.39 10.19
CA ARG A 161 -8.85 -3.34 10.14
C ARG A 161 -10.12 -2.76 9.52
N GLN A 162 -10.27 -1.43 9.52
CA GLN A 162 -11.46 -0.71 9.07
C GLN A 162 -11.16 0.23 7.89
N LEU A 163 -10.02 0.05 7.23
CA LEU A 163 -9.59 0.96 6.18
C LEU A 163 -10.42 0.79 4.89
N VAL A 164 -10.82 -0.45 4.57
CA VAL A 164 -11.69 -0.73 3.43
C VAL A 164 -13.10 -0.23 3.75
N GLY A 165 -13.58 0.78 3.02
CA GLY A 165 -14.86 1.43 3.29
C GLY A 165 -14.83 2.48 4.42
N GLY A 166 -13.64 2.77 4.97
CA GLY A 166 -13.45 3.79 6.00
C GLY A 166 -13.56 5.23 5.49
N ALA A 167 -13.57 6.17 6.43
CA ALA A 167 -13.56 7.61 6.14
C ALA A 167 -12.18 8.06 5.65
N GLY A 168 -12.14 8.81 4.54
CA GLY A 168 -10.91 9.48 4.08
C GLY A 168 -10.63 10.76 4.88
N GLU A 169 -9.49 11.40 4.62
CA GLU A 169 -9.10 12.67 5.28
C GLU A 169 -10.19 13.74 5.12
N ASP A 170 -10.73 13.92 3.92
CA ASP A 170 -11.80 14.90 3.65
C ASP A 170 -13.08 14.61 4.45
N THR A 171 -13.44 13.33 4.59
CA THR A 171 -14.62 12.92 5.38
C THR A 171 -14.40 13.17 6.86
N ILE A 172 -13.18 12.94 7.37
CA ILE A 172 -12.81 13.25 8.76
C ILE A 172 -12.88 14.76 8.99
N LEU A 173 -12.30 15.57 8.10
CA LEU A 173 -12.34 17.03 8.20
C LEU A 173 -13.77 17.58 8.16
N ALA A 174 -14.63 17.01 7.32
CA ALA A 174 -16.04 17.39 7.27
C ALA A 174 -16.77 17.10 8.59
N ARG A 175 -16.57 15.91 9.19
CA ARG A 175 -17.16 15.56 10.50
C ARG A 175 -16.62 16.45 11.63
N VAL A 176 -15.33 16.75 11.63
CA VAL A 176 -14.73 17.69 12.58
C VAL A 176 -15.39 19.07 12.43
N GLY A 177 -15.56 19.54 11.19
CA GLY A 177 -16.25 20.79 10.91
C GLY A 177 -17.69 20.81 11.41
N GLU A 178 -18.45 19.74 11.18
CA GLU A 178 -19.81 19.57 11.69
C GLU A 178 -19.85 19.64 13.22
N GLY A 179 -18.95 18.94 13.91
CA GLY A 179 -18.87 18.96 15.37
C GLY A 179 -18.53 20.35 15.93
N ILE A 180 -17.63 21.08 15.27
CA ILE A 180 -17.30 22.48 15.61
C ILE A 180 -18.53 23.38 15.46
N VAL A 181 -19.23 23.31 14.32
CA VAL A 181 -20.43 24.13 14.06
C VAL A 181 -21.52 23.82 15.06
N SER A 182 -21.76 22.53 15.34
CA SER A 182 -22.78 22.08 16.29
C SER A 182 -22.48 22.52 17.73
N SER A 183 -21.22 22.42 18.17
CA SER A 183 -20.81 22.80 19.52
C SER A 183 -20.94 24.32 19.76
N ILE A 184 -20.51 25.14 18.80
CA ILE A 184 -20.66 26.60 18.86
C ILE A 184 -22.14 27.01 18.77
N GLY A 185 -22.89 26.46 17.81
CA GLY A 185 -24.31 26.79 17.61
C GLY A 185 -25.22 26.36 18.75
N SER A 186 -24.84 25.31 19.49
CA SER A 186 -25.59 24.84 20.65
C SER A 186 -25.32 25.64 21.92
N SER A 187 -24.22 26.40 21.96
CA SER A 187 -23.78 27.17 23.13
C SER A 187 -24.66 28.39 23.39
N ALA A 188 -24.92 28.66 24.68
CA ALA A 188 -25.80 29.75 25.10
C ALA A 188 -25.22 31.14 24.78
N ASN A 189 -23.90 31.29 24.86
CA ASN A 189 -23.18 32.51 24.52
C ASN A 189 -21.76 32.20 24.02
N HIS A 190 -21.13 33.15 23.31
CA HIS A 190 -19.74 32.98 22.85
C HIS A 190 -18.73 32.83 23.99
N LYS A 191 -19.02 33.42 25.16
CA LYS A 191 -18.13 33.37 26.33
C LYS A 191 -17.97 31.95 26.86
N SER A 192 -19.03 31.14 26.87
CA SER A 192 -18.97 29.75 27.34
C SER A 192 -18.08 28.88 26.45
N VAL A 193 -18.04 29.16 25.14
CA VAL A 193 -17.15 28.49 24.20
C VAL A 193 -15.69 28.89 24.45
N LEU A 194 -15.44 30.19 24.67
CA LEU A 194 -14.09 30.71 24.95
C LEU A 194 -13.56 30.28 26.32
N GLU A 195 -14.45 30.11 27.30
CA GLU A 195 -14.13 29.64 28.64
C GLU A 195 -13.78 28.14 28.64
N ASN A 196 -14.46 27.34 27.80
CA ASN A 196 -14.21 25.91 27.71
C ASN A 196 -14.20 25.38 26.26
N PRO A 197 -13.11 25.59 25.51
CA PRO A 197 -12.98 25.12 24.13
C PRO A 197 -12.88 23.59 24.01
N ASP A 198 -12.66 22.87 25.12
CA ASP A 198 -12.64 21.39 25.15
C ASP A 198 -14.04 20.78 24.89
N SER A 199 -15.10 21.57 25.02
CA SER A 199 -16.45 21.17 24.58
C SER A 199 -16.53 20.89 23.07
N ILE A 200 -15.65 21.50 22.28
CA ILE A 200 -15.56 21.26 20.83
C ILE A 200 -14.84 19.94 20.54
N SER A 201 -13.72 19.67 21.19
CA SER A 201 -12.92 18.45 20.98
C SER A 201 -13.70 17.19 21.38
N LYS A 202 -14.42 17.21 22.51
CA LYS A 202 -15.21 16.07 23.01
C LYS A 202 -16.34 15.63 22.08
N LEU A 203 -16.89 16.54 21.29
CA LEU A 203 -18.01 16.24 20.39
C LEU A 203 -17.54 15.70 19.02
N VAL A 204 -16.25 15.90 18.73
CA VAL A 204 -15.60 15.52 17.46
C VAL A 204 -14.89 14.16 17.54
N LEU A 205 -14.43 13.77 18.74
CA LEU A 205 -13.76 12.50 19.03
C LEU A 205 -14.75 11.34 19.20
#